data_AF-A0A967SRW2-F1
#
_entry.id   AF-A0A967SRW2-F1
#
_cell.length_a   1.000
_cell.length_b   1.000
_cell.length_c   1.000
_cell.angle_alpha   90.00
_cell.angle_beta   90.00
_cell.angle_gamma   90.00
#
_symmetry.space_group_name_H-M   'P 1'
#
loop_
_entity.id
_entity.type
_entity.pdbx_description
1 polymer ?
#
loop_
_entity_poly.entity_id
_entity_poly.type
_entity_poly.pdbx_seq_one_letter_code
_entity_poly.pdbx_strand_id
1 'polypeptide(L)'
;VSIGVWIKAGTRFENKKNNGAAHFLEHMMFKGTKRRSPLQIARSLESVGGHLNAFTSKEYTCYYAEILDEHLRKAVNLFSDMLCNSTLPDKELEKERSVIMDEIQS
;
A
#
# COMPACT_ATOMS: atom_id res chain seq x y z
N VAL A 1 -8.14 13.74 11.41
CA VAL A 1 -6.65 13.79 11.44
C VAL A 1 -6.10 13.04 10.24
N SER A 2 -4.90 13.40 9.76
CA SER A 2 -4.19 12.66 8.72
C SER A 2 -2.88 12.11 9.28
N ILE A 3 -2.56 10.87 8.92
CA ILE A 3 -1.33 10.18 9.31
C ILE A 3 -0.75 9.48 8.08
N GLY A 4 0.57 9.54 7.90
CA GLY A 4 1.24 8.83 6.82
C GLY A 4 2.63 8.34 7.19
N VAL A 5 3.04 7.26 6.53
CA VAL A 5 4.39 6.71 6.59
C VAL A 5 5.09 7.05 5.28
N TRP A 6 6.15 7.86 5.37
CA TRP A 6 6.96 8.28 4.25
C TRP A 6 8.23 7.45 4.20
N ILE A 7 8.37 6.65 3.14
CA ILE A 7 9.52 5.79 2.92
C ILE A 7 10.39 6.44 1.85
N LYS A 8 11.67 6.62 2.15
CA LYS A 8 12.67 7.09 1.17
C LYS A 8 13.04 5.97 0.20
N ALA A 9 12.08 5.59 -0.63
CA ALA A 9 12.15 4.60 -1.69
C ALA A 9 11.22 5.07 -2.80
N GLY A 10 11.56 4.79 -4.05
CA GLY A 10 10.86 5.32 -5.22
C GLY A 10 11.63 4.96 -6.49
N THR A 11 11.13 5.38 -7.65
CA THR A 11 11.68 4.94 -8.94
C THR A 11 13.15 5.37 -9.16
N ARG A 12 13.65 6.39 -8.44
CA ARG A 12 15.06 6.81 -8.46
C ARG A 12 16.01 5.75 -7.89
N PHE A 13 15.52 4.89 -6.99
CA PHE A 13 16.33 3.86 -6.32
C PHE A 13 16.28 2.50 -7.03
N GLU A 14 15.55 2.41 -8.14
CA GLU A 14 15.47 1.22 -8.96
C GLU A 14 16.67 1.10 -9.92
N ASN A 15 16.84 -0.10 -10.46
CA ASN A 15 17.82 -0.41 -11.48
C ASN A 15 17.15 -1.23 -12.60
N LYS A 16 17.91 -1.58 -13.64
CA LYS A 16 17.39 -2.30 -14.80
C LYS A 16 16.74 -3.66 -14.47
N LYS A 17 17.08 -4.29 -13.34
CA LYS A 17 16.55 -5.60 -12.94
C LYS A 17 15.23 -5.51 -12.18
N ASN A 18 14.89 -4.37 -11.59
CA ASN A 18 13.71 -4.18 -10.74
C ASN A 18 12.94 -2.90 -11.07
N ASN A 19 13.05 -2.43 -12.32
CA ASN A 19 12.32 -1.25 -12.77
C ASN A 19 10.81 -1.49 -12.64
N GLY A 20 10.11 -0.54 -12.05
CA GLY A 20 8.69 -0.62 -11.73
C GLY A 20 8.36 -1.27 -10.38
N ALA A 21 9.36 -1.76 -9.62
CA ALA A 21 9.13 -2.40 -8.34
C ALA A 21 8.50 -1.47 -7.28
N ALA A 22 8.80 -0.17 -7.30
CA ALA A 22 8.23 0.79 -6.35
C ALA A 22 6.73 0.96 -6.58
N HIS A 23 6.30 1.18 -7.83
CA HIS A 23 4.89 1.25 -8.20
C HIS A 23 4.17 -0.08 -7.96
N PHE A 24 4.82 -1.20 -8.29
CA PHE A 24 4.25 -2.52 -8.04
C PHE A 24 4.06 -2.80 -6.55
N LEU A 25 5.03 -2.43 -5.72
CA LEU A 25 4.93 -2.60 -4.27
C LEU A 25 3.82 -1.73 -3.67
N GLU A 26 3.64 -0.50 -4.15
CA GLU A 26 2.52 0.37 -3.76
C GLU A 26 1.18 -0.37 -3.83
N HIS A 27 0.88 -0.99 -4.96
CA HIS A 27 -0.33 -1.80 -5.17
C HIS A 27 -0.36 -3.02 -4.24
N MET A 28 0.77 -3.72 -4.15
CA MET A 28 0.85 -4.99 -3.44
C MET A 28 0.73 -4.87 -1.92
N MET A 29 1.07 -3.72 -1.33
CA MET A 29 0.96 -3.55 0.13
C MET A 29 -0.47 -3.62 0.66
N PHE A 30 -1.47 -3.52 -0.21
CA PHE A 30 -2.89 -3.68 0.13
C PHE A 30 -3.39 -5.12 -0.01
N LYS A 31 -2.57 -6.03 -0.57
CA LYS A 31 -3.01 -7.37 -1.00
C LYS A 31 -2.81 -8.46 0.06
N GLY A 32 -2.65 -8.04 1.30
CA GLY A 32 -2.72 -8.92 2.46
C GLY A 32 -1.42 -9.00 3.26
N THR A 33 -1.58 -9.40 4.51
CA THR A 33 -0.52 -9.67 5.46
C THR A 33 -0.72 -11.07 6.03
N LYS A 34 0.20 -11.52 6.88
CA LYS A 34 0.04 -12.76 7.64
C LYS A 34 -1.23 -12.77 8.52
N ARG A 35 -1.78 -11.59 8.85
CA ARG A 35 -2.89 -11.43 9.81
C ARG A 35 -4.17 -10.93 9.17
N ARG A 36 -4.11 -10.33 7.97
CA ARG A 36 -5.23 -9.64 7.34
C ARG A 36 -5.31 -9.97 5.86
N SER A 37 -6.50 -10.33 5.38
CA SER A 37 -6.79 -10.44 3.95
C SER A 37 -6.88 -9.05 3.29
N PRO A 38 -6.80 -8.96 1.95
CA PRO A 38 -7.02 -7.71 1.23
C PRO A 38 -8.32 -7.00 1.63
N LEU A 39 -9.41 -7.76 1.74
CA LEU A 39 -10.73 -7.24 2.13
C LEU A 39 -10.72 -6.68 3.56
N GLN A 40 -10.00 -7.33 4.48
CA GLN A 40 -9.86 -6.85 5.86
C GLN A 40 -9.01 -5.58 5.95
N ILE A 41 -8.00 -5.42 5.08
CA ILE A 41 -7.19 -4.20 4.98
C ILE A 41 -8.08 -3.06 4.47
N ALA A 42 -8.74 -3.24 3.32
CA ALA A 42 -9.63 -2.23 2.73
C ALA A 42 -10.70 -1.76 3.73
N ARG A 43 -11.42 -2.72 4.34
CA ARG A 43 -12.47 -2.40 5.30
C ARG A 43 -11.97 -1.89 6.65
N SER A 44 -10.67 -1.96 6.93
CA SER A 44 -10.14 -1.65 8.26
C SER A 44 -10.42 -0.20 8.66
N LEU A 45 -10.22 0.75 7.74
CA LEU A 45 -10.49 2.16 8.00
C LEU A 45 -11.83 2.62 7.40
N GLU A 46 -12.26 2.05 6.28
CA GLU A 46 -13.57 2.37 5.69
C GLU A 46 -14.73 2.11 6.64
N SER A 47 -14.66 1.06 7.47
CA SER A 47 -15.74 0.74 8.42
C SER A 47 -15.96 1.80 9.48
N VAL A 48 -15.04 2.76 9.60
CA VAL A 48 -15.10 3.87 10.55
C VAL A 48 -15.04 5.23 9.85
N GLY A 49 -15.42 5.28 8.56
CA GLY A 49 -15.41 6.51 7.76
C GLY A 49 -14.02 7.02 7.42
N GLY A 50 -13.00 6.17 7.54
CA GLY A 50 -11.62 6.48 7.20
C GLY A 50 -11.27 6.17 5.76
N HIS A 51 -10.35 6.93 5.19
CA HIS A 51 -9.76 6.68 3.88
C HIS A 51 -8.32 6.22 4.05
N LEU A 52 -7.91 5.24 3.23
CA LEU A 52 -6.56 4.71 3.18
C LEU A 52 -6.09 4.76 1.74
N ASN A 53 -4.90 5.31 1.49
CA ASN A 53 -4.35 5.39 0.16
C ASN A 53 -2.82 5.36 0.17
N ALA A 54 -2.22 5.26 -1.01
CA ALA A 54 -0.78 5.35 -1.20
C ALA A 54 -0.44 6.08 -2.49
N PHE A 55 0.80 6.51 -2.62
CA PHE A 55 1.37 6.96 -3.89
C PHE A 55 2.89 6.81 -3.89
N THR A 56 3.45 6.57 -5.08
CA THR A 56 4.89 6.47 -5.32
C THR A 56 5.38 7.61 -6.19
N SER A 57 6.49 8.23 -5.78
CA SER A 57 7.22 9.23 -6.54
C SER A 57 8.61 8.72 -6.90
N LYS A 58 9.44 9.60 -7.47
CA LYS A 58 10.84 9.29 -7.77
C LYS A 58 11.63 8.98 -6.51
N GLU A 59 11.42 9.72 -5.43
CA GLU A 59 12.29 9.66 -4.25
C GLU A 59 11.61 9.12 -2.99
N TYR A 60 10.29 8.99 -3.00
CA TYR A 60 9.51 8.57 -1.84
C TYR A 60 8.24 7.83 -2.24
N THR A 61 7.85 6.87 -1.40
CA THR A 61 6.55 6.21 -1.41
C THR A 61 5.86 6.54 -0.10
N CYS A 62 4.62 6.98 -0.18
CA CYS A 62 3.83 7.38 0.97
C CYS A 62 2.60 6.47 1.09
N TYR A 63 2.36 5.95 2.29
CA TYR A 63 1.12 5.28 2.66
C TYR A 63 0.44 6.15 3.71
N TYR A 64 -0.78 6.61 3.45
CA TYR A 64 -1.45 7.57 4.31
C TYR A 64 -2.93 7.25 4.51
N ALA A 65 -3.46 7.78 5.61
CA ALA A 65 -4.83 7.59 6.00
C ALA A 65 -5.42 8.88 6.58
N GLU A 66 -6.67 9.13 6.23
CA GLU A 66 -7.49 10.21 6.76
C GLU A 66 -8.60 9.60 7.59
N ILE A 67 -8.63 9.93 8.89
CA ILE A 67 -9.49 9.26 9.87
C ILE A 67 -9.95 10.24 10.95
N LEU A 68 -10.98 9.87 11.70
CA LEU A 68 -11.28 10.50 12.99
C LEU A 68 -10.15 10.20 13.99
N ASP A 69 -9.87 11.16 14.88
CA ASP A 69 -8.76 11.10 15.83
C ASP A 69 -8.84 9.91 16.79
N GLU A 70 -10.06 9.53 17.20
CA GLU A 70 -10.32 8.35 18.03
C GLU A 70 -9.84 7.03 17.41
N HIS A 71 -9.60 7.00 16.09
CA HIS A 71 -9.14 5.81 15.37
C HIS A 71 -7.65 5.83 15.03
N LEU A 72 -6.87 6.80 15.54
CA LEU A 72 -5.44 6.92 15.26
C LEU A 72 -4.67 5.63 15.56
N ARG A 73 -4.96 4.99 16.70
CA ARG A 73 -4.32 3.72 17.08
C ARG A 73 -4.63 2.59 16.10
N LYS A 74 -5.83 2.58 15.51
CA LYS A 74 -6.24 1.59 14.50
C LYS A 74 -5.44 1.77 13.22
N ALA A 75 -5.27 3.01 12.74
CA ALA A 75 -4.47 3.31 11.55
C ALA A 75 -2.98 2.98 11.74
N VAL A 76 -2.38 3.34 12.88
CA VAL A 76 -0.98 2.99 13.19
C VAL A 76 -0.77 1.47 13.19
N ASN A 77 -1.67 0.72 13.81
CA ASN A 77 -1.61 -0.74 13.82
C ASN A 77 -1.78 -1.36 12.43
N LEU A 78 -2.60 -0.72 11.57
CA LEU A 78 -2.79 -1.16 10.20
C LEU A 78 -1.51 -0.93 9.38
N PHE A 79 -0.92 0.26 9.44
CA PHE A 79 0.35 0.54 8.75
C PHE A 79 1.48 -0.36 9.22
N SER A 80 1.61 -0.58 10.54
CA SER A 80 2.65 -1.48 11.06
C SER A 80 2.48 -2.90 10.51
N ASP A 81 1.26 -3.40 10.40
CA ASP A 81 1.02 -4.73 9.84
C ASP A 81 1.27 -4.79 8.34
N MET A 82 0.76 -3.82 7.59
CA MET A 82 0.98 -3.74 6.13
C MET A 82 2.47 -3.67 5.82
N LEU A 83 3.19 -2.73 6.42
CA LEU A 83 4.58 -2.44 6.09
C LEU A 83 5.57 -3.50 6.57
N CYS A 84 5.28 -4.20 7.67
CA CYS A 84 6.21 -5.17 8.25
C CYS A 84 5.82 -6.63 8.03
N ASN A 85 4.56 -6.95 7.71
CA ASN A 85 4.05 -8.32 7.62
C ASN A 85 3.32 -8.64 6.30
N SER A 86 3.48 -7.83 5.26
CA SER A 86 2.94 -8.13 3.92
C SER A 86 3.45 -9.48 3.41
N THR A 87 2.56 -10.26 2.79
CA THR A 87 2.88 -11.61 2.29
C THR A 87 3.09 -11.68 0.79
N LEU A 88 2.77 -10.62 0.05
CA LEU A 88 2.93 -10.52 -1.41
C LEU A 88 2.51 -11.80 -2.17
N PRO A 89 1.25 -12.28 -2.01
CA PRO A 89 0.86 -13.58 -2.52
C PRO A 89 0.90 -13.64 -4.06
N ASP A 90 1.47 -14.71 -4.62
CA ASP A 90 1.66 -14.89 -6.08
C ASP A 90 0.39 -14.69 -6.90
N LYS A 91 -0.75 -15.12 -6.37
CA LYS A 91 -2.05 -14.93 -7.02
C LYS A 91 -2.42 -13.44 -7.18
N GLU A 92 -2.15 -12.62 -6.18
CA GLU A 92 -2.41 -11.18 -6.26
C GLU A 92 -1.31 -10.49 -7.07
N LEU A 93 -0.06 -10.97 -7.04
CA LEU A 93 1.00 -10.47 -7.93
C LEU A 93 0.57 -10.54 -9.40
N GLU A 94 0.11 -11.69 -9.87
CA GLU A 94 -0.30 -11.82 -11.28
C GLU A 94 -1.55 -11.02 -11.61
N LYS A 95 -2.47 -10.85 -10.65
CA LYS A 95 -3.65 -10.01 -10.83
C LYS A 95 -3.27 -8.53 -10.95
N GLU A 96 -2.43 -8.02 -10.04
CA GLU A 96 -2.00 -6.62 -10.07
C GLU A 96 -1.11 -6.32 -11.27
N ARG A 97 -0.37 -7.31 -11.78
CA ARG A 97 0.37 -7.16 -13.04
C ARG A 97 -0.56 -6.74 -14.19
N SER A 98 -1.72 -7.39 -14.30
CA SER A 98 -2.70 -7.03 -15.33
C SER A 98 -3.28 -5.64 -15.09
N VAL A 99 -3.66 -5.31 -13.86
CA VAL A 99 -4.20 -3.98 -13.50
C VAL A 99 -3.21 -2.86 -13.84
N ILE A 100 -1.94 -3.02 -13.45
CA ILE A 100 -0.89 -2.03 -13.73
C ILE A 100 -0.62 -1.92 -15.23
N MET A 101 -0.70 -3.03 -15.98
CA MET A 101 -0.57 -2.99 -17.44
C MET A 101 -1.70 -2.18 -18.08
N ASP A 102 -2.93 -2.35 -17.60
CA ASP A 102 -4.09 -1.59 -18.08
C ASP A 102 -3.96 -0.10 -17.75
N GLU A 103 -3.42 0.25 -16.57
CA GLU A 103 -3.14 1.65 -16.18
C GLU A 103 -2.08 2.31 -17.07
N ILE A 104 -1.06 1.58 -17.49
CA ILE A 104 -0.02 2.09 -18.41
C ILE A 104 -0.58 2.34 -19.81
N GLN A 105 -1.60 1.57 -20.22
CA GLN A 105 -2.22 1.65 -21.54
C GLN A 105 -3.35 2.68 -21.61
N SER A 106 -3.86 3.14 -20.47
CA SER A 106 -4.94 4.12 -20.35
C SER A 106 -4.41 5.56 -20.47
#